data_AF-A0A5Q4GC35-F1
#
_entry.id   AF-A0A5Q4GC35-F1
#
_cell.length_a   1.000
_cell.length_b   1.000
_cell.length_c   1.000
_cell.angle_alpha   90.00
_cell.angle_beta   90.00
_cell.angle_gamma   90.00
#
_symmetry.space_group_name_H-M   'P 1'
#
loop_
_entity.id
_entity.type
_entity.pdbx_description
1 polymer ?
#
loop_
_entity_poly.entity_id
_entity_poly.type
_entity_poly.pdbx_seq_one_letter_code
_entity_poly.pdbx_strand_id
1 'polypeptide(L)'
;MRGVRAQAEDPGGYRADQNWIGAPGSTIDDASFVPIAPEHLSAGMHAWMQYLNDEWQPDPIVQLAIAHVEFEALHPFRDGNGRLGRMLIPLSLYRRGLLGKANFYMSAYFERHRDAYIEGLRAMSSHDAWTEWCRFFLDGVADQAGENERRVRAMLALYERVKVDIVDRTR
;
A
#
# COMPACT_ATOMS: atom_id res chain seq x y z
N MET A 1 20.63 6.11 35.62
CA MET A 1 19.93 7.29 35.06
C MET A 1 20.88 8.05 34.14
N ARG A 2 20.72 7.88 32.82
CA ARG A 2 21.23 8.79 31.77
C ARG A 2 20.26 8.70 30.61
N GLY A 3 19.76 9.86 30.20
CA GLY A 3 18.49 10.03 29.53
C GLY A 3 18.49 9.59 28.08
N VAL A 4 17.55 8.72 27.76
CA VAL A 4 16.93 8.69 26.43
C VAL A 4 15.80 9.69 26.52
N ARG A 5 16.01 10.92 26.03
CA ARG A 5 14.91 11.82 25.72
C ARG A 5 14.16 11.17 24.57
N ALA A 6 13.18 10.35 24.89
CA ALA A 6 12.05 10.13 24.01
C ALA A 6 11.46 11.52 23.74
N GLN A 7 11.82 12.13 22.61
CA GLN A 7 10.90 13.05 21.96
C GLN A 7 9.59 12.30 21.92
N ALA A 8 8.54 12.86 22.53
CA ALA A 8 7.24 12.23 22.60
C ALA A 8 6.89 11.72 21.20
N GLU A 9 6.85 10.39 21.06
CA GLU A 9 6.26 9.77 19.90
C GLU A 9 4.81 10.26 19.91
N ASP A 10 4.34 10.82 18.80
CA ASP A 10 2.95 11.22 18.61
C ASP A 10 2.34 10.22 17.62
N PRO A 11 1.97 9.00 18.06
CA PRO A 11 1.37 8.02 17.18
C PRO A 11 0.07 8.57 16.59
N GLY A 12 0.03 8.70 15.27
CA GLY A 12 -1.14 9.21 14.55
C GLY A 12 -1.07 10.71 14.20
N GLY A 13 -0.11 11.46 14.76
CA GLY A 13 0.19 12.81 14.30
C GLY A 13 0.94 12.83 12.98
N TYR A 14 0.66 13.82 12.13
CA TYR A 14 1.51 14.10 10.97
C TYR A 14 2.91 14.53 11.43
N ARG A 15 3.93 14.17 10.67
CA ARG A 15 5.30 14.55 10.99
C ARG A 15 5.48 16.06 10.95
N ALA A 16 6.21 16.59 11.94
CA ALA A 16 6.66 17.97 11.97
C ALA A 16 8.06 18.15 11.33
N ASP A 17 8.82 17.05 11.23
CA ASP A 17 10.21 17.05 10.73
C ASP A 17 10.27 16.46 9.31
N GLN A 18 11.27 16.86 8.54
CA GLN A 18 11.55 16.27 7.23
C GLN A 18 12.03 14.83 7.40
N ASN A 19 11.37 13.89 6.70
CA ASN A 19 11.83 12.51 6.59
C ASN A 19 12.40 12.26 5.19
N TRP A 20 12.99 11.08 5.00
CA TRP A 20 13.52 10.62 3.73
C TRP A 20 13.36 9.11 3.58
N ILE A 21 13.37 8.65 2.33
CA ILE A 21 13.33 7.22 2.00
C ILE A 21 14.69 6.85 1.39
N GLY A 22 15.43 5.97 2.07
CA GLY A 22 16.75 5.54 1.63
C GLY A 22 17.17 4.20 2.24
N ALA A 23 18.38 3.77 1.92
CA ALA A 23 18.96 2.57 2.51
C ALA A 23 19.13 2.74 4.04
N PRO A 24 19.16 1.64 4.82
CA PRO A 24 19.40 1.72 6.25
C PRO A 24 20.68 2.53 6.58
N GLY A 25 20.54 3.56 7.41
CA GLY A 25 21.65 4.45 7.78
C GLY A 25 21.97 5.56 6.79
N SER A 26 21.20 5.72 5.70
CA SER A 26 21.37 6.83 4.76
C SER A 26 21.04 8.18 5.41
N THR A 27 21.70 9.23 4.94
CA THR A 27 21.32 10.61 5.26
C THR A 27 20.26 11.12 4.29
N ILE A 28 19.79 12.36 4.49
CA ILE A 28 18.92 13.04 3.53
C ILE A 28 19.65 13.32 2.20
N ASP A 29 20.96 13.54 2.23
CA ASP A 29 21.77 13.80 1.03
C ASP A 29 21.92 12.54 0.16
N ASP A 30 21.88 11.36 0.81
CA ASP A 30 21.90 10.05 0.15
C ASP A 30 20.49 9.49 -0.09
N ALA A 31 19.45 10.28 0.17
CA ALA A 31 18.08 9.82 0.08
C ALA A 31 17.71 9.48 -1.36
N SER A 32 17.04 8.35 -1.53
CA SER A 32 16.50 7.98 -2.84
C SER A 32 15.20 8.71 -3.16
N PHE A 33 14.53 9.24 -2.15
CA PHE A 33 13.36 10.10 -2.28
C PHE A 33 13.20 10.96 -1.02
N VAL A 34 12.88 12.24 -1.21
CA VAL A 34 12.57 13.18 -0.14
C VAL A 34 11.09 13.57 -0.28
N PRO A 35 10.22 13.12 0.62
CA PRO A 35 8.80 13.47 0.64
C PRO A 35 8.57 14.98 0.78
N ILE A 36 7.32 15.39 0.54
CA ILE A 36 6.89 16.80 0.62
C ILE A 36 7.36 17.48 1.92
N ALA A 37 7.67 18.78 1.88
CA ALA A 37 8.04 19.50 3.10
C ALA A 37 6.88 19.47 4.13
N PRO A 38 7.17 19.34 5.45
CA PRO A 38 6.16 19.31 6.51
C PRO A 38 5.15 20.46 6.43
N GLU A 39 5.58 21.66 6.02
CA GLU A 39 4.70 22.84 5.91
C GLU A 39 3.56 22.67 4.90
N HIS A 40 3.76 21.81 3.89
CA HIS A 40 2.76 21.52 2.84
C HIS A 40 1.96 20.25 3.11
N LEU A 41 2.38 19.42 4.07
CA LEU A 41 1.84 18.09 4.30
C LEU A 41 0.34 18.12 4.64
N SER A 42 -0.10 19.06 5.48
CA SER A 42 -1.50 19.17 5.88
C SER A 42 -2.42 19.45 4.69
N ALA A 43 -2.01 20.39 3.82
CA ALA A 43 -2.75 20.71 2.60
C ALA A 43 -2.72 19.54 1.60
N GLY A 44 -1.58 18.88 1.44
CA GLY A 44 -1.44 17.70 0.58
C GLY A 44 -2.33 16.55 1.02
N MET A 45 -2.33 16.23 2.32
CA MET A 45 -3.22 15.21 2.89
C MET A 45 -4.69 15.58 2.73
N HIS A 46 -5.05 16.86 2.84
CA HIS A 46 -6.42 17.31 2.59
C HIS A 46 -6.85 17.06 1.13
N ALA A 47 -6.01 17.46 0.16
CA ALA A 47 -6.26 17.22 -1.26
C ALA A 47 -6.33 15.72 -1.58
N TRP A 48 -5.41 14.92 -1.03
CA TRP A 48 -5.41 13.48 -1.17
C TRP A 48 -6.68 12.82 -0.63
N MET A 49 -7.15 13.24 0.55
CA MET A 49 -8.40 12.74 1.11
C MET A 49 -9.61 13.12 0.25
N GLN A 50 -9.65 14.35 -0.28
CA GLN A 50 -10.72 14.74 -1.21
C GLN A 50 -10.69 13.86 -2.46
N TYR A 51 -9.52 13.69 -3.07
CA TYR A 51 -9.35 12.87 -4.26
C TYR A 51 -9.77 11.42 -4.02
N LEU A 52 -9.32 10.78 -2.93
CA LEU A 52 -9.67 9.40 -2.60
C LEU A 52 -11.19 9.22 -2.37
N ASN A 53 -11.86 10.23 -1.83
CA ASN A 53 -13.29 10.19 -1.54
C ASN A 53 -14.17 10.64 -2.71
N ASP A 54 -13.61 11.15 -3.80
CA ASP A 54 -14.38 11.56 -4.97
C ASP A 54 -14.97 10.34 -5.69
N GLU A 55 -16.29 10.19 -5.63
CA GLU A 55 -16.98 9.04 -6.20
C GLU A 55 -17.21 9.12 -7.72
N TRP A 56 -16.92 10.26 -8.34
CA TRP A 56 -17.19 10.53 -9.75
C TRP A 56 -16.01 10.22 -10.68
N GLN A 57 -14.93 9.64 -10.13
CA GLN A 57 -13.78 9.24 -10.93
C GLN A 57 -14.15 8.08 -11.88
N PRO A 58 -13.68 8.09 -13.15
CA PRO A 58 -14.10 7.13 -14.16
C PRO A 58 -13.83 5.66 -13.83
N ASP A 59 -12.67 5.38 -13.22
CA ASP A 59 -12.28 4.04 -12.81
C ASP A 59 -11.75 4.04 -11.35
N PRO A 60 -12.41 3.30 -10.44
CA PRO A 60 -12.05 3.30 -9.02
C PRO A 60 -10.72 2.59 -8.71
N ILE A 61 -10.24 1.69 -9.57
CA ILE A 61 -8.96 0.98 -9.37
C ILE A 61 -7.81 1.86 -9.88
N VAL A 62 -7.99 2.58 -10.98
CA VAL A 62 -7.04 3.60 -11.45
C VAL A 62 -6.90 4.71 -10.42
N GLN A 63 -8.02 5.22 -9.90
CA GLN A 63 -8.01 6.19 -8.80
C GLN A 63 -7.24 5.66 -7.59
N LEU A 64 -7.42 4.39 -7.23
CA LEU A 64 -6.71 3.76 -6.13
C LEU A 64 -5.20 3.65 -6.40
N ALA A 65 -4.79 3.36 -7.64
CA ALA A 65 -3.39 3.34 -8.03
C ALA A 65 -2.74 4.72 -7.80
N ILE A 66 -3.40 5.79 -8.27
CA ILE A 66 -2.95 7.18 -8.09
C ILE A 66 -2.91 7.53 -6.60
N ALA A 67 -3.98 7.26 -5.86
CA ALA A 67 -4.04 7.55 -4.43
C ALA A 67 -2.97 6.80 -3.64
N HIS A 68 -2.60 5.57 -4.03
CA HIS A 68 -1.55 4.82 -3.35
C HIS A 68 -0.18 5.48 -3.52
N VAL A 69 0.22 5.83 -4.75
CA VAL A 69 1.53 6.47 -4.97
C VAL A 69 1.61 7.85 -4.35
N GLU A 70 0.54 8.63 -4.43
CA GLU A 70 0.45 9.94 -3.77
C GLU A 70 0.59 9.84 -2.25
N PHE A 71 -0.03 8.83 -1.62
CA PHE A 71 0.11 8.61 -0.19
C PHE A 71 1.57 8.29 0.21
N GLU A 72 2.23 7.42 -0.56
CA GLU A 72 3.65 7.08 -0.35
C GLU A 72 4.57 8.31 -0.56
N ALA A 73 4.23 9.18 -1.52
CA ALA A 73 4.95 10.42 -1.81
C ALA A 73 4.76 11.51 -0.75
N LEU A 74 3.55 11.66 -0.19
CA LEU A 74 3.27 12.55 0.94
C LEU A 74 4.01 12.09 2.20
N HIS A 75 4.06 10.78 2.41
CA HIS A 75 4.74 10.12 3.53
C HIS A 75 4.42 10.77 4.90
N PRO A 76 3.14 10.82 5.29
CA PRO A 76 2.65 11.72 6.34
C PRO A 76 3.15 11.43 7.75
N PHE A 77 3.53 10.18 8.03
CA PHE A 77 3.87 9.73 9.39
C PHE A 77 5.39 9.53 9.55
N ARG A 78 5.85 9.45 10.81
CA ARG A 78 7.26 9.14 11.12
C ARG A 78 7.65 7.70 10.80
N ASP A 79 6.75 6.75 11.00
CA ASP A 79 6.92 5.34 10.64
C ASP A 79 5.56 4.75 10.20
N GLY A 80 5.60 3.63 9.48
CA GLY A 80 4.42 2.86 9.12
C GLY A 80 3.71 3.31 7.86
N ASN A 81 4.22 4.32 7.13
CA ASN A 81 3.62 4.80 5.88
C ASN A 81 3.40 3.66 4.88
N GLY A 82 4.43 2.87 4.56
CA GLY A 82 4.29 1.75 3.64
C GLY A 82 3.29 0.69 4.11
N ARG A 83 3.16 0.44 5.42
CA ARG A 83 2.14 -0.49 5.96
C ARG A 83 0.74 0.08 5.77
N LEU A 84 0.55 1.36 6.11
CA LEU A 84 -0.73 2.04 6.00
C LEU A 84 -1.15 2.22 4.54
N GLY A 85 -0.24 2.65 3.66
CA GLY A 85 -0.46 2.77 2.22
C GLY A 85 -0.94 1.46 1.59
N ARG A 86 -0.35 0.33 1.98
CA ARG A 86 -0.81 -1.00 1.55
C ARG A 86 -2.13 -1.43 2.20
N MET A 87 -2.40 -1.06 3.45
CA MET A 87 -3.68 -1.34 4.11
C MET A 87 -4.85 -0.54 3.51
N LEU A 88 -4.59 0.65 2.98
CA LEU A 88 -5.61 1.47 2.32
C LEU A 88 -6.16 0.82 1.04
N ILE A 89 -5.40 -0.08 0.40
CA ILE A 89 -5.84 -0.80 -0.81
C ILE A 89 -7.11 -1.64 -0.54
N PRO A 90 -7.09 -2.68 0.33
CA PRO A 90 -8.27 -3.48 0.60
C PRO A 90 -9.42 -2.68 1.22
N LEU A 91 -9.11 -1.65 2.02
CA LEU A 91 -10.13 -0.79 2.62
C LEU A 91 -10.85 0.06 1.57
N SER A 92 -10.12 0.60 0.59
CA SER A 92 -10.70 1.38 -0.50
C SER A 92 -11.55 0.51 -1.42
N LEU A 93 -11.06 -0.68 -1.78
CA LEU A 93 -11.82 -1.64 -2.59
C LEU A 93 -13.12 -2.08 -1.89
N TYR A 94 -13.07 -2.30 -0.57
CA TYR A 94 -14.26 -2.61 0.22
C TYR A 94 -15.23 -1.43 0.30
N ARG A 95 -14.74 -0.22 0.59
CA ARG A 95 -15.55 1.00 0.65
C ARG A 95 -16.25 1.29 -0.68
N ARG A 96 -15.59 1.00 -1.80
CA ARG A 96 -16.11 1.13 -3.18
C ARG A 96 -17.07 0.02 -3.60
N GLY A 97 -17.30 -1.00 -2.75
CA GLY A 97 -18.16 -2.14 -3.07
C GLY A 97 -17.57 -3.13 -4.09
N LEU A 98 -16.29 -2.99 -4.46
CA LEU A 98 -15.61 -3.90 -5.37
C LEU A 98 -15.26 -5.24 -4.69
N LEU A 99 -15.12 -5.22 -3.37
CA LEU A 99 -14.94 -6.41 -2.54
C LEU A 99 -16.03 -6.48 -1.47
N GLY A 100 -16.52 -7.68 -1.19
CA GLY A 100 -17.44 -7.92 -0.07
C GLY A 100 -16.75 -7.87 1.31
N LYS A 101 -15.41 -7.96 1.35
CA LYS A 101 -14.58 -7.87 2.58
C LYS A 101 -13.20 -7.27 2.25
N ALA A 102 -12.59 -6.60 3.21
CA ALA A 102 -11.25 -6.01 3.07
C ALA A 102 -10.11 -7.03 3.28
N ASN A 103 -10.07 -8.10 2.48
CA ASN A 103 -9.12 -9.22 2.62
C ASN A 103 -8.19 -9.42 1.40
N PHE A 104 -8.04 -8.38 0.57
CA PHE A 104 -7.20 -8.39 -0.62
C PHE A 104 -5.88 -7.63 -0.39
N TYR A 105 -4.77 -8.36 -0.22
CA TYR A 105 -3.48 -7.76 0.11
C TYR A 105 -2.49 -7.87 -1.06
N MET A 106 -2.06 -6.72 -1.57
CA MET A 106 -1.08 -6.58 -2.66
C MET A 106 0.37 -6.81 -2.24
N SER A 107 0.63 -7.01 -0.95
CA SER A 107 1.99 -7.09 -0.40
C SER A 107 2.83 -8.19 -1.04
N ALA A 108 2.24 -9.34 -1.38
CA ALA A 108 3.00 -10.43 -2.02
C ALA A 108 3.42 -10.07 -3.45
N TYR A 109 2.52 -9.44 -4.22
CA TYR A 109 2.86 -8.92 -5.53
C TYR A 109 3.96 -7.85 -5.47
N PHE A 110 3.83 -6.86 -4.59
CA PHE A 110 4.84 -5.80 -4.45
C PHE A 110 6.20 -6.34 -3.98
N GLU A 111 6.22 -7.34 -3.11
CA GLU A 111 7.48 -7.97 -2.69
C GLU A 111 8.15 -8.73 -3.84
N ARG A 112 7.38 -9.49 -4.63
CA ARG A 112 7.92 -10.18 -5.83
C ARG A 112 8.46 -9.21 -6.88
N HIS A 113 7.89 -8.00 -6.94
CA HIS A 113 8.25 -6.96 -7.91
C HIS A 113 8.85 -5.73 -7.22
N ARG A 114 9.62 -5.93 -6.15
CA ARG A 114 10.10 -4.87 -5.25
C ARG A 114 10.83 -3.75 -5.99
N ASP A 115 11.72 -4.11 -6.90
CA ASP A 115 12.52 -3.12 -7.63
C ASP A 115 11.65 -2.29 -8.58
N ALA A 116 10.71 -2.93 -9.28
CA ALA A 116 9.75 -2.23 -10.15
C ALA A 116 8.79 -1.35 -9.36
N TYR A 117 8.35 -1.78 -8.17
CA TYR A 117 7.51 -0.98 -7.29
C TYR A 117 8.26 0.27 -6.81
N ILE A 118 9.48 0.12 -6.28
CA ILE A 118 10.29 1.25 -5.82
C ILE A 118 10.61 2.20 -6.97
N GLU A 119 10.95 1.66 -8.15
CA GLU A 119 11.22 2.48 -9.33
C GLU A 119 9.98 3.23 -9.80
N GLY A 120 8.81 2.59 -9.81
CA GLY A 120 7.54 3.23 -10.12
C GLY A 120 7.22 4.42 -9.20
N LEU A 121 7.47 4.27 -7.89
CA LEU A 121 7.30 5.36 -6.93
C LEU A 121 8.27 6.53 -7.22
N ARG A 122 9.52 6.25 -7.60
CA ARG A 122 10.52 7.28 -7.95
C ARG A 122 10.26 7.96 -9.30
N ALA A 123 9.74 7.21 -10.26
CA ALA A 123 9.46 7.73 -11.59
C ALA A 123 8.36 8.80 -11.57
N MET A 124 7.44 8.77 -10.59
CA MET A 124 6.39 9.80 -10.46
C MET A 124 6.97 11.19 -10.20
N SER A 125 8.02 11.28 -9.38
CA SER A 125 8.61 12.59 -9.05
C SER A 125 9.55 13.13 -10.14
N SER A 126 9.87 12.34 -11.17
CA SER A 126 10.94 12.66 -12.12
C SER A 126 10.53 12.63 -13.60
N HIS A 127 9.57 11.80 -14.00
CA HIS A 127 9.29 11.49 -15.41
C HIS A 127 7.80 11.51 -15.80
N ASP A 128 6.89 11.92 -14.90
CA ASP A 128 5.44 11.95 -15.17
C ASP A 128 4.86 10.59 -15.65
N ALA A 129 5.45 9.48 -15.17
CA ALA A 129 5.21 8.11 -15.67
C ALA A 129 3.89 7.48 -15.16
N TRP A 130 2.82 8.27 -15.05
CA TRP A 130 1.54 7.87 -14.47
C TRP A 130 0.93 6.65 -15.16
N THR A 131 1.09 6.56 -16.47
CA THR A 131 0.53 5.47 -17.27
C THR A 131 1.20 4.15 -16.92
N GLU A 132 2.52 4.15 -16.82
CA GLU A 132 3.34 3.00 -16.45
C GLU A 132 3.04 2.55 -15.03
N TRP A 133 2.91 3.49 -14.10
CA TRP A 133 2.53 3.21 -12.72
C TRP A 133 1.14 2.57 -12.62
N CYS A 134 0.13 3.19 -13.25
CA CYS A 134 -1.22 2.65 -13.26
C CYS A 134 -1.25 1.26 -13.89
N ARG A 135 -0.51 1.04 -14.98
CA ARG A 135 -0.40 -0.29 -15.59
C ARG A 135 0.19 -1.31 -14.63
N PHE A 136 1.33 -1.00 -14.00
CA PHE A 136 1.97 -1.89 -13.02
C PHE A 136 1.02 -2.24 -11.86
N PHE A 137 0.31 -1.23 -11.33
CA PHE A 137 -0.62 -1.44 -10.23
C PHE A 137 -1.80 -2.33 -10.64
N LEU A 138 -2.38 -2.09 -11.83
CA LEU A 138 -3.50 -2.88 -12.37
C LEU A 138 -3.08 -4.33 -12.68
N ASP A 139 -1.90 -4.52 -13.27
CA ASP A 139 -1.33 -5.86 -13.50
C ASP A 139 -1.15 -6.60 -12.17
N GLY A 140 -0.71 -5.89 -11.12
CA GLY A 140 -0.62 -6.42 -9.78
C GLY A 140 -1.95 -6.82 -9.17
N VAL A 141 -3.00 -6.00 -9.35
CA VAL A 141 -4.36 -6.33 -8.90
C VAL A 141 -4.84 -7.61 -9.60
N ALA A 142 -4.63 -7.73 -10.91
CA ALA A 142 -5.01 -8.90 -11.67
C ALA A 142 -4.26 -10.17 -11.23
N ASP A 143 -2.92 -10.09 -11.07
CA ASP A 143 -2.11 -11.22 -10.62
C ASP A 143 -2.51 -11.67 -9.21
N GLN A 144 -2.63 -10.71 -8.28
CA GLN A 144 -2.98 -11.02 -6.89
C GLN A 144 -4.39 -11.59 -6.76
N ALA A 145 -5.34 -11.14 -7.59
CA ALA A 145 -6.68 -11.73 -7.68
C ALA A 145 -6.62 -13.18 -8.16
N GLY A 146 -5.85 -13.46 -9.22
CA GLY A 146 -5.65 -14.82 -9.73
C GLY A 146 -4.97 -15.74 -8.70
N GLU A 147 -3.98 -15.25 -7.96
CA GLU A 147 -3.36 -16.01 -6.86
C GLU A 147 -4.35 -16.32 -5.74
N ASN A 148 -5.16 -15.35 -5.34
CA ASN A 148 -6.16 -15.53 -4.29
C ASN A 148 -7.22 -16.55 -4.70
N GLU A 149 -7.70 -16.48 -5.95
CA GLU A 149 -8.64 -17.45 -6.48
C GLU A 149 -8.06 -18.87 -6.46
N ARG A 150 -6.83 -19.06 -6.98
CA ARG A 150 -6.13 -20.35 -6.96
C ARG A 150 -5.99 -20.89 -5.54
N ARG A 151 -5.63 -20.03 -4.59
CA ARG A 151 -5.45 -20.40 -3.18
C ARG A 151 -6.77 -20.85 -2.54
N VAL A 152 -7.86 -20.11 -2.76
CA VAL A 152 -9.18 -20.48 -2.24
C VAL A 152 -9.66 -21.81 -2.84
N ARG A 153 -9.48 -22.03 -4.15
CA ARG A 153 -9.82 -23.31 -4.79
C ARG A 153 -9.02 -24.48 -4.21
N ALA A 154 -7.73 -24.28 -3.96
CA ALA A 154 -6.88 -25.29 -3.33
C ALA A 154 -7.31 -25.61 -1.88
N MET A 155 -7.70 -24.58 -1.10
CA MET A 155 -8.22 -24.76 0.25
C MET A 155 -9.54 -25.55 0.26
N LEU A 156 -10.47 -25.25 -0.64
CA LEU A 156 -11.73 -25.99 -0.78
C LEU A 156 -11.49 -27.45 -1.20
N ALA A 157 -10.60 -27.68 -2.17
CA ALA A 157 -10.25 -29.02 -2.58
C ALA A 157 -9.58 -29.82 -1.45
N LEU A 158 -8.75 -29.18 -0.63
CA LEU A 158 -8.16 -29.81 0.55
C LEU A 158 -9.24 -30.16 1.58
N TYR A 159 -10.16 -29.24 1.85
CA TYR A 159 -11.27 -29.46 2.77
C TYR A 159 -12.12 -30.68 2.37
N GLU A 160 -12.51 -30.78 1.10
CA GLU A 160 -13.31 -31.92 0.62
C GLU A 160 -12.56 -33.26 0.72
N ARG A 161 -11.26 -33.29 0.40
CA ARG A 161 -10.45 -34.51 0.58
C ARG A 161 -10.36 -34.94 2.04
N VAL A 162 -9.99 -34.01 2.93
CA VAL A 162 -9.80 -34.30 4.36
C VAL A 162 -11.11 -34.72 5.03
N LYS A 163 -12.24 -34.13 4.61
CA LYS A 163 -13.58 -34.50 5.10
C LYS A 163 -13.89 -35.97 4.81
N VAL A 164 -13.58 -36.47 3.61
CA VAL A 164 -13.76 -37.89 3.25
C VAL A 164 -12.80 -38.77 4.06
N ASP A 165 -11.52 -38.42 4.12
CA ASP A 165 -10.50 -39.20 4.83
C ASP A 165 -10.81 -39.38 6.34
N ILE A 166 -11.34 -38.34 6.99
CA ILE A 166 -11.72 -38.40 8.41
C ILE A 166 -12.88 -39.37 8.63
N VAL A 167 -13.91 -39.33 7.77
CA VAL A 167 -15.05 -40.25 7.88
C VAL A 167 -14.59 -41.69 7.72
N ASP A 168 -13.69 -41.95 6.78
CA ASP A 168 -13.16 -43.30 6.55
C ASP A 168 -12.27 -43.79 7.72
N ARG A 169 -11.56 -42.89 8.41
CA ARG A 169 -10.68 -43.22 9.55
C ARG A 169 -11.39 -43.32 10.90
N THR A 170 -12.64 -42.87 10.99
CA THR A 170 -13.43 -42.88 12.24
C THR A 170 -14.52 -43.96 12.25
N ARG A 171 -14.57 -44.79 11.21
CA ARG A 171 -15.29 -46.07 11.19
C ARG A 171 -14.40 -47.21 11.67
#